data_AF-A0A239Z942-F1
#
_entry.id   AF-A0A239Z942-F1
#
_cell.length_a   1.000
_cell.length_b   1.000
_cell.length_c   1.000
_cell.angle_alpha   90.00
_cell.angle_beta   90.00
_cell.angle_gamma   90.00
#
_symmetry.space_group_name_H-M   'P 1'
#
loop_
_entity.id
_entity.type
_entity.pdbx_description
1 polymer ?
#
loop_
_entity_poly.entity_id
_entity_poly.type
_entity_poly.pdbx_seq_one_letter_code
_entity_poly.pdbx_strand_id
1 'polypeptide(L)'
;MIQKENFLELETKIEPLVKQKKLKSNEAKQLLDQYYTLMIHYLEQINQIEYFDINKIEEYPIIPMNFIERYHYINERKYHFMGYRQMVTLINELIKMNARYQLKRKREAKLNNDNQK
;
A
#
# COMPACT_ATOMS: atom_id res chain seq x y z
N MET A 1 8.75 -3.62 -11.01
CA MET A 1 8.65 -3.55 -9.55
C MET A 1 7.96 -2.25 -9.20
N ILE A 2 6.86 -2.29 -8.44
CA ILE A 2 6.15 -1.10 -7.98
C ILE A 2 7.01 -0.38 -6.94
N GLN A 3 7.16 0.92 -7.11
CA GLN A 3 7.96 1.82 -6.27
C GLN A 3 7.10 2.98 -5.75
N LYS A 4 7.68 3.76 -4.83
CA LYS A 4 7.00 4.91 -4.22
C LYS A 4 6.58 5.95 -5.26
N GLU A 5 7.41 6.11 -6.29
CA GLU A 5 7.25 7.08 -7.37
C GLU A 5 5.96 6.84 -8.16
N ASN A 6 5.56 5.57 -8.35
CA ASN A 6 4.30 5.23 -9.01
C ASN A 6 3.07 5.76 -8.25
N PHE A 7 3.13 5.78 -6.92
CA PHE A 7 2.06 6.36 -6.10
C PHE A 7 2.09 7.88 -6.16
N LEU A 8 3.27 8.51 -6.11
CA LEU A 8 3.41 9.96 -6.20
C LEU A 8 2.87 10.50 -7.52
N GLU A 9 3.10 9.81 -8.64
CA GLU A 9 2.54 10.16 -9.94
C GLU A 9 1.00 10.18 -9.95
N LEU A 10 0.34 9.24 -9.25
CA LEU A 10 -1.11 9.25 -9.12
C LEU A 10 -1.58 10.32 -8.14
N GLU A 11 -0.89 10.50 -7.01
CA GLU A 11 -1.20 11.53 -6.01
C GLU A 11 -1.15 12.93 -6.66
N THR A 12 -0.14 13.24 -7.48
CA THR A 12 -0.06 14.53 -8.18
C THR A 12 -1.26 14.81 -9.10
N LYS A 13 -1.91 13.76 -9.64
CA LYS A 13 -3.13 13.89 -10.44
C LYS A 13 -4.41 13.98 -9.58
N ILE A 14 -4.43 13.28 -8.44
CA ILE A 14 -5.58 13.22 -7.53
C ILE A 14 -5.68 14.48 -6.65
N GLU A 15 -4.55 15.00 -6.15
CA GLU A 15 -4.50 16.13 -5.21
C GLU A 15 -5.22 17.40 -5.72
N PRO A 16 -5.13 17.81 -7.00
CA PRO A 16 -5.92 18.91 -7.53
C PRO A 16 -7.43 18.66 -7.41
N LEU A 17 -7.89 17.44 -7.67
CA LEU A 17 -9.30 17.03 -7.59
C LEU A 17 -9.79 17.00 -6.14
N VAL A 18 -8.92 16.60 -5.20
CA VAL A 18 -9.16 16.70 -3.76
C VAL A 18 -9.42 18.16 -3.34
N LYS A 19 -8.50 19.07 -3.70
CA LYS A 19 -8.59 20.50 -3.37
C LYS A 19 -9.86 21.14 -3.92
N GLN A 20 -10.28 20.71 -5.11
CA GLN A 20 -11.51 21.16 -5.75
C GLN A 20 -12.79 20.44 -5.28
N LYS A 21 -12.69 19.50 -4.32
CA LYS A 21 -13.80 18.66 -3.84
C LYS A 21 -14.50 17.85 -4.96
N LYS A 22 -13.74 17.47 -6.00
CA LYS A 22 -14.22 16.76 -7.20
C LYS A 22 -13.97 15.26 -7.19
N LEU A 23 -13.73 14.64 -6.01
CA LEU A 23 -13.43 13.20 -5.93
C LEU A 23 -14.55 12.26 -6.40
N LYS A 24 -15.78 12.78 -6.55
CA LYS A 24 -16.91 12.03 -7.09
C LYS A 24 -17.02 12.11 -8.62
N SER A 25 -16.16 12.88 -9.30
CA SER A 25 -16.13 12.95 -10.77
C SER A 25 -15.67 11.61 -11.37
N ASN A 26 -16.01 11.36 -12.63
CA ASN A 26 -15.60 10.13 -13.32
C ASN A 26 -14.07 10.02 -13.42
N GLU A 27 -13.38 11.12 -13.75
CA GLU A 27 -11.92 11.19 -13.77
C GLU A 27 -11.31 10.84 -12.41
N ALA A 28 -11.82 11.43 -11.33
CA ALA A 28 -11.30 11.17 -10.00
C ALA A 28 -11.51 9.71 -9.59
N LYS A 29 -12.68 9.14 -9.88
CA LYS A 29 -12.98 7.73 -9.61
C LYS A 29 -11.99 6.80 -10.33
N GLN A 30 -11.73 7.05 -11.62
CA GLN A 30 -10.76 6.27 -12.38
C GLN A 30 -9.35 6.34 -11.79
N LEU A 31 -8.89 7.52 -11.38
CA LEU A 31 -7.59 7.69 -10.73
C LEU A 31 -7.52 6.99 -9.36
N LEU A 32 -8.60 7.06 -8.58
CA LEU A 32 -8.69 6.39 -7.27
C LEU A 32 -8.75 4.87 -7.40
N ASP A 33 -9.42 4.35 -8.43
CA ASP A 33 -9.43 2.93 -8.76
C ASP A 33 -8.03 2.45 -9.15
N GLN A 34 -7.33 3.21 -9.99
CA GLN A 34 -5.92 2.93 -10.33
C GLN A 34 -5.02 2.94 -9.07
N TYR A 35 -5.19 3.93 -8.19
CA TYR A 35 -4.42 4.01 -6.94
C TYR A 35 -4.70 2.81 -6.04
N TYR A 36 -5.96 2.42 -5.90
CA TYR A 36 -6.37 1.28 -5.10
C TYR A 36 -5.81 -0.03 -5.66
N THR A 37 -5.91 -0.27 -6.97
CA THR A 37 -5.32 -1.45 -7.63
C THR A 37 -3.80 -1.48 -7.44
N LEU A 38 -3.12 -0.34 -7.62
CA LEU A 38 -1.68 -0.25 -7.39
C LEU A 38 -1.29 -0.59 -5.95
N MET A 39 -2.13 -0.19 -4.98
CA MET A 39 -1.94 -0.52 -3.57
C MET A 39 -2.05 -2.02 -3.30
N ILE A 40 -3.03 -2.71 -3.90
CA ILE A 40 -3.20 -4.16 -3.75
C ILE A 40 -2.01 -4.90 -4.38
N HIS A 41 -1.62 -4.53 -5.61
CA HIS A 41 -0.45 -5.14 -6.24
C HIS A 41 0.86 -4.87 -5.49
N TYR A 42 1.00 -3.69 -4.87
CA TYR A 42 2.16 -3.42 -4.02
C TYR A 42 2.17 -4.31 -2.78
N LEU A 43 1.02 -4.51 -2.16
CA LEU A 43 0.86 -5.39 -1.01
C LEU A 43 1.24 -6.84 -1.36
N GLU A 44 0.79 -7.33 -2.52
CA GLU A 44 1.15 -8.64 -3.06
C GLU A 44 2.66 -8.76 -3.28
N GLN A 45 3.24 -7.75 -3.94
CA GLN A 45 4.67 -7.71 -4.25
C GLN A 45 5.54 -7.76 -2.98
N ILE A 46 5.22 -6.96 -1.95
CA ILE A 46 6.07 -6.91 -0.75
C ILE A 46 5.92 -8.16 0.12
N ASN A 47 4.73 -8.79 0.11
CA ASN A 47 4.47 -10.02 0.85
C ASN A 47 4.82 -11.30 0.05
N GLN A 48 5.23 -11.16 -1.22
CA GLN A 48 5.59 -12.27 -2.11
C GLN A 48 4.45 -13.28 -2.31
N ILE A 49 3.24 -12.77 -2.44
CA ILE A 49 2.02 -13.55 -2.70
C ILE A 49 1.50 -13.25 -4.11
N GLU A 50 0.83 -14.22 -4.72
CA GLU A 50 0.26 -14.07 -6.07
C GLU A 50 -1.05 -13.28 -6.05
N TYR A 51 -1.90 -13.54 -5.06
CA TYR A 51 -3.22 -12.92 -4.93
C TYR A 51 -3.47 -12.51 -3.48
N PHE A 52 -3.90 -11.26 -3.30
CA PHE A 52 -4.35 -10.75 -2.02
C PHE A 52 -5.66 -11.43 -1.57
N ASP A 53 -5.66 -11.98 -0.37
CA ASP A 53 -6.82 -12.53 0.32
C ASP A 53 -6.89 -11.97 1.74
N ILE A 54 -7.92 -11.17 2.02
CA ILE A 54 -8.13 -10.54 3.33
C ILE A 54 -8.25 -11.57 4.46
N ASN A 55 -8.70 -12.81 4.16
CA ASN A 55 -8.84 -13.85 5.17
C ASN A 55 -7.51 -14.47 5.59
N LYS A 56 -6.44 -14.23 4.83
CA LYS A 56 -5.07 -14.73 5.10
C LYS A 56 -4.13 -13.63 5.58
N ILE A 57 -4.68 -12.47 5.93
CA ILE A 57 -3.89 -11.28 6.27
C ILE A 57 -2.93 -11.51 7.45
N GLU A 58 -3.29 -12.38 8.39
CA GLU A 58 -2.47 -12.73 9.55
C GLU A 58 -1.22 -13.54 9.18
N GLU A 59 -1.22 -14.19 8.01
CA GLU A 59 -0.08 -14.97 7.49
C GLU A 59 0.96 -14.07 6.78
N TYR A 60 0.60 -12.81 6.48
CA TYR A 60 1.43 -11.95 5.66
C TYR A 60 2.54 -11.28 6.50
N PRO A 61 3.81 -11.32 6.03
CA PRO A 61 4.95 -10.84 6.81
C PRO A 61 4.97 -9.32 7.03
N ILE A 62 4.30 -8.54 6.17
CA ILE A 62 4.32 -7.08 6.19
C ILE A 62 2.89 -6.56 6.14
N ILE A 63 2.29 -6.42 7.32
CA ILE A 63 0.94 -5.87 7.50
C ILE A 63 0.90 -4.81 8.60
N PRO A 64 0.39 -3.59 8.29
CA PRO A 64 0.14 -2.56 9.28
C PRO A 64 -0.95 -2.94 10.31
N MET A 65 -0.92 -2.31 11.48
CA MET A 65 -1.95 -2.46 12.52
C MET A 65 -3.34 -2.11 11.97
N ASN A 66 -4.38 -2.82 12.46
CA ASN A 66 -5.80 -2.60 12.10
C ASN A 66 -6.03 -2.58 10.58
N PHE A 67 -5.34 -3.45 9.84
CA PHE A 67 -5.45 -3.49 8.38
C PHE A 67 -6.86 -3.83 7.92
N ILE A 68 -7.52 -4.79 8.58
CA ILE A 68 -8.85 -5.28 8.20
C ILE A 68 -9.87 -4.14 8.27
N GLU A 69 -9.93 -3.42 9.38
CA GLU A 69 -10.86 -2.30 9.56
C GLU A 69 -10.60 -1.20 8.54
N ARG A 70 -9.33 -0.89 8.28
CA ARG A 70 -8.95 0.11 7.27
C ARG A 70 -9.29 -0.33 5.86
N TYR A 71 -9.10 -1.60 5.53
CA TYR A 71 -9.45 -2.18 4.23
C TYR A 71 -10.96 -2.05 3.97
N HIS A 72 -11.80 -2.43 4.95
CA HIS A 72 -13.25 -2.26 4.83
C HIS A 72 -13.64 -0.78 4.69
N TYR A 73 -13.09 0.08 5.55
CA TYR A 73 -13.36 1.52 5.48
C TYR A 73 -12.98 2.14 4.12
N ILE A 74 -11.82 1.77 3.58
CA ILE A 74 -11.37 2.24 2.26
C ILE A 74 -12.34 1.77 1.18
N ASN A 75 -12.76 0.51 1.18
CA ASN A 75 -13.70 -0.02 0.19
C ASN A 75 -15.05 0.70 0.22
N GLU A 76 -15.59 0.96 1.41
CA GLU A 76 -16.85 1.71 1.56
C GLU A 76 -16.73 3.18 1.14
N ARG A 77 -15.54 3.77 1.29
CA ARG A 77 -15.35 5.23 1.14
C ARG A 77 -14.30 5.64 0.13
N LYS A 78 -13.93 4.76 -0.81
CA LYS A 78 -12.84 4.97 -1.78
C LYS A 78 -12.91 6.32 -2.51
N TYR A 79 -14.11 6.77 -2.86
CA TYR A 79 -14.36 8.03 -3.58
C TYR A 79 -14.57 9.26 -2.68
N HIS A 80 -14.30 9.14 -1.39
CA HIS A 80 -14.38 10.23 -0.42
C HIS A 80 -12.97 10.68 -0.02
N PHE A 81 -12.85 11.93 0.39
CA PHE A 81 -11.60 12.50 0.85
C PHE A 81 -10.91 11.62 1.90
N MET A 82 -11.65 11.20 2.93
CA MET A 82 -11.08 10.40 4.00
C MET A 82 -10.69 8.97 3.54
N GLY A 83 -11.41 8.39 2.58
CA GLY A 83 -11.02 7.10 1.98
C GLY A 83 -9.68 7.22 1.25
N TYR A 84 -9.53 8.27 0.42
CA TYR A 84 -8.26 8.59 -0.24
C TYR A 84 -7.12 8.82 0.77
N ARG A 85 -7.35 9.61 1.84
CA ARG A 85 -6.32 9.84 2.87
C ARG A 85 -5.92 8.56 3.59
N GLN A 86 -6.85 7.64 3.84
CA GLN A 86 -6.54 6.33 4.42
C GLN A 86 -5.65 5.49 3.48
N MET A 87 -5.93 5.50 2.17
CA MET A 87 -5.07 4.83 1.18
C MET A 87 -3.63 5.39 1.18
N VAL A 88 -3.48 6.72 1.14
CA VAL A 88 -2.16 7.38 1.16
C VAL A 88 -1.39 7.07 2.45
N THR A 89 -2.05 7.11 3.61
CA THR A 89 -1.42 6.76 4.89
C THR A 89 -0.97 5.30 4.90
N LEU A 90 -1.85 4.39 4.48
CA LEU A 90 -1.58 2.95 4.47
C LEU A 90 -0.38 2.61 3.56
N ILE A 91 -0.30 3.20 2.37
CA ILE A 91 0.85 3.02 1.46
C ILE A 91 2.16 3.50 2.07
N ASN A 92 2.16 4.68 2.71
CA ASN A 92 3.36 5.20 3.35
C ASN A 92 3.84 4.29 4.50
N GLU A 93 2.92 3.68 5.24
CA GLU A 93 3.24 2.67 6.26
C GLU A 93 3.84 1.42 5.62
N LEU A 94 3.18 0.85 4.62
CA LEU A 94 3.64 -0.36 3.92
C LEU A 94 5.05 -0.18 3.35
N ILE A 95 5.34 0.95 2.71
CA ILE A 95 6.67 1.27 2.17
C ILE A 95 7.73 1.27 3.29
N LYS A 96 7.44 1.94 4.41
CA LYS A 96 8.36 1.99 5.56
C LYS A 96 8.56 0.62 6.20
N MET A 97 7.50 -0.16 6.33
CA MET A 97 7.56 -1.51 6.90
C MET A 97 8.35 -2.46 6.01
N ASN A 98 8.12 -2.43 4.70
CA ASN A 98 8.91 -3.22 3.75
C ASN A 98 10.40 -2.84 3.80
N ALA A 99 10.73 -1.55 3.82
CA ALA A 99 12.14 -1.12 3.95
C ALA A 99 12.81 -1.69 5.22
N ARG A 100 12.11 -1.66 6.36
CA ARG A 100 12.60 -2.25 7.62
C ARG A 100 12.75 -3.78 7.51
N TYR A 101 11.76 -4.45 6.92
CA TYR A 101 11.75 -5.89 6.73
C TYR A 101 12.95 -6.35 5.86
N GLN A 102 13.21 -5.67 4.74
CA GLN A 102 14.35 -5.98 3.87
C GLN A 102 15.70 -5.77 4.58
N LEU A 103 15.83 -4.72 5.39
CA LEU A 103 17.03 -4.49 6.20
C LEU A 103 17.27 -5.60 7.21
N LYS A 104 16.21 -6.07 7.89
CA LYS A 104 16.28 -7.19 8.84
C LYS A 104 16.76 -8.46 8.13
N ARG A 105 16.14 -8.83 7.00
CA ARG A 105 16.54 -10.01 6.21
C ARG A 105 17.99 -9.96 5.75
N LYS A 106 18.47 -8.79 5.28
CA LYS A 106 19.87 -8.62 4.88
C LYS A 106 20.85 -8.83 6.03
N ARG A 107 20.51 -8.36 7.23
CA ARG A 107 21.34 -8.56 8.44
C ARG A 107 21.39 -10.04 8.83
N GLU A 108 20.25 -10.72 8.84
CA GLU A 108 20.16 -12.15 9.14
C GLU A 108 20.93 -13.01 8.14
N ALA A 109 20.80 -12.72 6.84
CA ALA A 109 21.57 -13.41 5.80
C ALA A 109 23.08 -13.23 5.97
N LYS A 110 23.53 -12.02 6.35
CA LYS A 110 24.95 -11.76 6.61
C LYS A 110 25.47 -12.55 7.80
N LEU A 111 24.75 -12.53 8.93
CA LEU A 111 25.13 -13.27 10.14
C LEU A 111 25.22 -14.79 9.88
N ASN A 112 24.28 -15.35 9.12
CA ASN A 112 24.30 -16.77 8.78
C ASN A 112 25.51 -17.15 7.91
N ASN A 113 25.92 -16.28 6.99
CA ASN A 113 27.10 -16.52 6.14
C ASN A 113 28.42 -16.38 6.91
N ASP A 114 28.48 -15.51 7.92
CA ASP A 114 29.66 -15.32 8.76
C ASP A 114 29.83 -16.47 9.77
N ASN A 115 28.73 -17.09 10.22
CA ASN A 115 28.76 -18.26 11.13
C ASN A 115 29.05 -19.60 10.43
N GLN A 116 29.05 -19.64 9.09
CA GLN A 116 29.34 -20.83 8.28
C GLN A 116 30.77 -20.83 7.72
N LYS A 117 31.59 -19.83 8.06
CA LYS A 117 33.01 -19.72 7.71
C LYS A 117 33.88 -19.96 8.94
#